data_AF-A0A3Q4GPX2-F1
#
_entry.id   AF-A0A3Q4GPX2-F1
#
_cell.length_a   1.000
_cell.length_b   1.000
_cell.length_c   1.000
_cell.angle_alpha   90.00
_cell.angle_beta   90.00
_cell.angle_gamma   90.00
#
_symmetry.space_group_name_H-M   'P 1'
#
loop_
_entity.id
_entity.type
_entity.pdbx_description
1 polymer ?
#
loop_
_entity_poly.entity_id
_entity_poly.type
_entity_poly.pdbx_seq_one_letter_code
_entity_poly.pdbx_strand_id
1 'polypeptide(L)'
;MSGLAKIPAMSSSKEDALSPDELRKRLYQTFKSKGVLDTLKAQLRNQLIQELKYPALAGQEPVPRAAHVKHEPILVSACNSIVADHLQNSGYEYTLSVFYPESGLSKDKVFTKEDLLQLLKISPESNLYKSLNRKAHRK
;
A
#
# COMPACT_ATOMS: atom_id res chain seq x y z
N MET A 1 15.81 -47.79 -59.60
CA MET A 1 16.61 -47.41 -58.42
C MET A 1 15.84 -46.34 -57.68
N SER A 2 15.51 -46.70 -56.44
CA SER A 2 14.84 -45.98 -55.35
C SER A 2 14.87 -44.46 -55.40
N GLY A 3 13.69 -43.86 -55.24
CA GLY A 3 13.55 -42.47 -54.81
C GLY A 3 13.86 -42.30 -53.33
N LEU A 4 14.22 -41.07 -52.94
CA LEU A 4 14.03 -40.56 -51.60
C LEU A 4 13.99 -39.03 -51.67
N ALA A 5 12.77 -38.48 -51.63
CA ALA A 5 12.57 -37.08 -51.27
C ALA A 5 12.96 -36.90 -49.80
N LYS A 6 13.82 -35.91 -49.52
CA LYS A 6 14.33 -35.64 -48.17
C LYS A 6 13.86 -34.26 -47.71
N ILE A 7 12.78 -34.25 -46.93
CA ILE A 7 12.38 -33.21 -45.96
C ILE A 7 11.68 -34.01 -44.83
N PRO A 8 11.87 -33.74 -43.51
CA PRO A 8 12.24 -32.49 -42.85
C PRO A 8 13.37 -32.59 -41.81
N ALA A 9 13.96 -31.45 -41.46
CA ALA A 9 14.46 -31.23 -40.11
C ALA A 9 13.78 -29.95 -39.57
N MET A 10 12.58 -30.14 -39.00
CA MET A 10 12.04 -29.23 -37.99
C MET A 10 13.10 -29.14 -36.90
N SER A 11 13.88 -28.05 -36.87
CA SER A 11 14.73 -27.77 -35.73
C SER A 11 13.81 -27.45 -34.56
N SER A 12 13.56 -28.48 -33.76
CA SER A 12 13.23 -28.45 -32.34
C SER A 12 13.21 -27.02 -31.80
N SER A 13 12.01 -26.45 -31.67
CA SER A 13 11.75 -25.45 -30.64
C SER A 13 12.23 -26.09 -29.35
N LYS A 14 13.41 -25.71 -28.88
CA LYS A 14 13.81 -25.95 -27.50
C LYS A 14 12.80 -25.17 -26.68
N GLU A 15 11.76 -25.85 -26.24
CA GLU A 15 11.10 -25.47 -25.00
C GLU A 15 12.21 -25.51 -23.96
N ASP A 16 12.85 -24.35 -23.74
CA ASP A 16 13.73 -24.12 -22.60
C ASP A 16 12.85 -24.27 -21.37
N ALA A 17 12.69 -25.52 -20.95
CA ALA A 17 12.07 -25.90 -19.70
C ALA A 17 12.89 -25.20 -18.63
N LEU A 18 12.29 -24.14 -18.06
CA LEU A 18 12.92 -23.34 -17.02
C LEU A 18 13.46 -24.27 -15.95
N SER A 19 14.74 -24.06 -15.59
CA SER A 19 15.30 -24.77 -14.45
C SER A 19 14.44 -24.49 -13.20
N PRO A 20 14.26 -25.46 -12.30
CA PRO A 20 13.51 -25.27 -11.05
C PRO A 20 13.96 -24.01 -10.26
N ASP A 21 15.24 -23.68 -10.32
CA ASP A 21 15.78 -22.48 -9.68
C ASP A 21 15.38 -21.18 -10.37
N GLU A 22 15.28 -21.18 -11.70
CA GLU A 22 14.80 -20.02 -12.46
C GLU A 22 13.30 -19.81 -12.24
N LEU A 23 12.53 -20.90 -12.18
CA LEU A 23 11.12 -20.83 -11.81
C LEU A 23 10.95 -20.26 -10.40
N ARG A 24 11.72 -20.74 -9.42
CA ARG A 24 11.70 -20.21 -8.05
C ARG A 24 12.05 -18.73 -8.00
N LYS A 25 13.08 -18.30 -8.72
CA LYS A 25 13.48 -16.88 -8.82
C LYS A 25 12.37 -16.04 -9.46
N ARG A 26 11.77 -16.48 -10.56
CA ARG A 26 10.66 -15.77 -11.24
C ARG A 26 9.43 -15.66 -10.37
N LEU A 27 9.04 -16.73 -9.66
CA LEU A 27 7.92 -16.72 -8.73
C LEU A 27 8.19 -15.75 -7.57
N TYR A 28 9.37 -15.81 -6.97
CA TYR A 28 9.76 -14.87 -5.92
C TYR A 28 9.69 -13.41 -6.40
N GLN A 29 10.27 -13.11 -7.56
CA GLN A 29 10.22 -11.76 -8.12
C GLN A 29 8.80 -11.32 -8.50
N THR A 30 7.95 -12.25 -8.95
CA THR A 30 6.55 -11.97 -9.24
C THR A 30 5.78 -11.64 -7.96
N PHE A 31 5.94 -12.44 -6.90
CA PHE A 31 5.28 -12.16 -5.62
C PHE A 31 5.83 -10.91 -4.94
N LYS A 32 7.12 -10.59 -5.14
CA LYS A 32 7.73 -9.35 -4.67
C LYS A 32 7.18 -8.13 -5.43
N SER A 33 7.19 -8.15 -6.75
CA SER A 33 6.71 -7.03 -7.58
C SER A 33 5.19 -6.80 -7.45
N LYS A 34 4.41 -7.86 -7.24
CA LYS A 34 2.98 -7.77 -6.95
C LYS A 34 2.66 -7.40 -5.49
N GLY A 35 3.67 -7.17 -4.64
CA GLY A 35 3.50 -6.77 -3.24
C GLY A 35 2.98 -7.86 -2.29
N VAL A 36 2.80 -9.10 -2.77
CA VAL A 36 2.26 -10.22 -1.97
C VAL A 36 3.16 -10.53 -0.78
N LEU A 37 4.48 -10.53 -0.99
CA LEU A 37 5.45 -10.76 0.10
C LEU A 37 5.37 -9.67 1.17
N ASP A 38 5.04 -8.45 0.79
CA ASP A 38 5.02 -7.31 1.71
C ASP A 38 3.69 -7.23 2.46
N THR A 39 2.58 -7.58 1.81
CA THR A 39 1.31 -7.85 2.49
C THR A 39 1.46 -8.95 3.55
N LEU A 40 2.13 -10.05 3.21
CA LEU A 40 2.35 -11.16 4.14
C LEU A 40 3.22 -10.73 5.34
N LYS A 41 4.30 -9.97 5.10
CA LYS A 41 5.14 -9.42 6.19
C LYS A 41 4.34 -8.48 7.09
N ALA A 42 3.52 -7.60 6.52
CA ALA A 42 2.71 -6.66 7.29
C ALA A 42 1.66 -7.39 8.15
N GLN A 43 1.01 -8.43 7.60
CA GLN A 43 0.07 -9.27 8.35
C GLN A 43 0.75 -9.98 9.53
N LEU A 44 1.91 -10.60 9.31
CA LEU A 44 2.68 -11.25 10.37
C LEU A 44 3.12 -10.26 11.45
N ARG A 45 3.59 -9.07 11.05
CA ARG A 45 3.97 -8.01 12.00
C ARG A 45 2.80 -7.59 12.87
N ASN A 46 1.63 -7.40 12.29
CA ASN A 46 0.42 -7.00 13.03
C ASN A 46 -0.05 -8.09 13.99
N GLN A 47 0.02 -9.37 13.59
CA GLN A 47 -0.27 -10.49 14.49
C GLN A 47 0.69 -10.52 15.68
N LEU A 48 1.99 -10.40 15.45
CA LEU A 48 2.97 -10.31 16.54
C LEU A 48 2.69 -9.14 17.49
N ILE A 49 2.37 -7.97 16.94
CA ILE A 49 2.05 -6.80 17.75
C ILE A 49 0.81 -7.04 18.62
N GLN A 50 -0.22 -7.72 18.11
CA GLN A 50 -1.43 -8.02 18.90
C GLN A 50 -1.14 -9.01 20.03
N GLU A 51 -0.43 -10.10 19.73
CA GLU A 51 -0.02 -11.09 20.74
C GLU A 51 0.85 -10.48 21.84
N LEU A 52 1.75 -9.56 21.47
CA LEU A 52 2.63 -8.88 22.43
C LEU A 52 1.93 -7.75 23.20
N LYS A 53 0.97 -7.04 22.59
CA LYS A 53 0.24 -5.93 23.25
C LYS A 53 -0.86 -6.42 24.19
N TYR A 54 -1.46 -7.56 23.91
CA TYR A 54 -2.48 -8.19 24.74
C TYR A 54 -1.95 -9.53 25.24
N PRO A 55 -1.03 -9.54 26.23
CA PRO A 55 -0.60 -10.79 26.81
C PRO A 55 -1.83 -11.51 27.37
N ALA A 56 -2.02 -12.77 26.94
CA ALA A 56 -3.11 -13.66 27.33
C ALA A 56 -3.15 -14.02 28.83
N LEU A 57 -2.47 -13.25 29.69
CA LEU A 57 -2.32 -13.48 31.13
C LEU A 57 -2.52 -12.24 32.02
N ALA A 58 -3.04 -11.12 31.50
CA ALA A 58 -3.38 -9.99 32.36
C ALA A 58 -4.80 -10.16 32.95
N GLY A 59 -4.93 -11.07 33.92
CA GLY A 59 -6.04 -11.09 34.89
C GLY A 59 -6.02 -9.90 35.85
N GLN A 60 -5.64 -8.72 35.38
CA GLN A 60 -5.68 -7.48 36.13
C GLN A 60 -6.61 -6.53 35.42
N GLU A 61 -7.54 -5.98 36.20
CA GLU A 61 -8.43 -4.88 35.86
C GLU A 61 -7.77 -3.85 34.94
N PRO A 62 -8.55 -3.19 34.07
CA PRO A 62 -8.02 -2.19 33.17
C PRO A 62 -7.40 -1.06 33.99
N VAL A 63 -6.08 -1.09 34.13
CA VAL A 63 -5.31 0.04 34.65
C VAL A 63 -5.70 1.23 33.78
N PRO A 64 -6.28 2.31 34.34
CA PRO A 64 -6.59 3.51 33.59
C PRO A 64 -5.25 4.13 33.19
N ARG A 65 -4.72 3.73 32.03
CA ARG A 65 -3.50 4.32 31.50
C ARG A 65 -3.78 5.78 31.24
N ALA A 66 -3.06 6.59 32.01
CA ALA A 66 -3.02 8.04 31.95
C ALA A 66 -3.11 8.53 30.50
N ALA A 67 -4.13 9.35 30.26
CA ALA A 67 -4.25 10.30 29.16
C ALA A 67 -3.45 9.92 27.90
N HIS A 68 -3.95 8.92 27.16
CA HIS A 68 -3.79 8.99 25.71
C HIS A 68 -4.35 10.35 25.32
N VAL A 69 -3.48 11.27 24.90
CA VAL A 69 -3.89 12.44 24.14
C VAL A 69 -4.79 11.87 23.06
N LYS A 70 -6.09 12.07 23.22
CA LYS A 70 -7.08 11.72 22.21
C LYS A 70 -6.78 12.66 21.06
N HIS A 71 -5.78 12.32 20.26
CA HIS A 71 -5.70 12.88 18.93
C HIS A 71 -7.04 12.53 18.32
N GLU A 72 -7.85 13.56 18.12
CA GLU A 72 -9.17 13.45 17.53
C GLU A 72 -9.03 12.52 16.31
N PRO A 73 -9.72 11.37 16.28
CA PRO A 73 -9.52 10.34 15.24
C PRO A 73 -9.67 10.92 13.83
N ILE A 74 -10.41 12.02 13.70
CA ILE A 74 -10.55 12.82 12.49
C ILE A 74 -9.27 13.55 12.06
N LEU A 75 -8.49 14.13 12.99
CA LEU A 75 -7.23 14.82 12.68
C LEU A 75 -6.16 13.82 12.22
N VAL A 76 -6.10 12.65 12.85
CA VAL A 76 -5.18 11.58 12.44
C VAL A 76 -5.52 11.11 11.03
N SER A 77 -6.81 10.89 10.75
CA SER A 77 -7.26 10.49 9.42
C SER A 77 -7.02 11.57 8.35
N ALA A 78 -7.19 12.84 8.70
CA ALA A 78 -6.86 13.98 7.84
C ALA A 78 -5.36 14.04 7.51
N CYS A 79 -4.49 13.91 8.51
CA CYS A 79 -3.03 13.84 8.30
C CYS A 79 -2.66 12.65 7.41
N ASN A 80 -3.22 11.47 7.67
CA ASN A 80 -2.97 10.29 6.85
C ASN A 80 -3.45 10.48 5.41
N SER A 81 -4.55 11.21 5.20
CA SER A 81 -5.06 11.53 3.86
C SER A 81 -4.10 12.45 3.09
N ILE A 82 -3.53 13.47 3.76
CA ILE A 82 -2.51 14.35 3.15
C ILE A 82 -1.27 13.56 2.74
N VAL A 83 -0.80 12.66 3.62
CA VAL A 83 0.35 11.80 3.32
C VAL A 83 0.03 10.87 2.15
N ALA A 84 -1.15 10.22 2.15
CA ALA A 84 -1.56 9.31 1.07
C ALA A 84 -1.64 10.03 -0.29
N ASP A 85 -2.22 11.23 -0.35
CA ASP A 85 -2.28 12.05 -1.57
C ASP A 85 -0.88 12.38 -2.09
N HIS A 86 0.04 12.78 -1.21
CA HIS A 86 1.42 13.02 -1.60
C HIS A 86 2.12 11.75 -2.15
N LEU A 87 1.95 10.62 -1.47
CA LEU A 87 2.55 9.35 -1.90
C LEU A 87 2.02 8.92 -3.27
N GLN A 88 0.73 9.09 -3.51
CA GLN A 88 0.08 8.78 -4.79
C GLN A 88 0.58 9.71 -5.91
N ASN A 89 0.56 11.02 -5.67
CA ASN A 89 0.98 12.02 -6.66
C ASN A 89 2.49 11.97 -6.97
N SER A 90 3.29 11.40 -6.07
CA SER A 90 4.73 11.17 -6.25
C SER A 90 5.07 9.80 -6.85
N GLY A 91 4.07 8.92 -7.08
CA GLY A 91 4.27 7.60 -7.67
C GLY A 91 4.90 6.57 -6.70
N TYR A 92 4.78 6.76 -5.39
CA TYR A 92 5.32 5.85 -4.37
C TYR A 92 4.39 4.65 -4.11
N GLU A 93 4.07 3.90 -5.16
CA GLU A 93 3.08 2.80 -5.16
C GLU A 93 3.35 1.76 -4.07
N TYR A 94 4.61 1.38 -3.88
CA TYR A 94 5.01 0.42 -2.84
C TYR A 94 4.72 0.96 -1.43
N THR A 95 5.19 2.16 -1.12
CA THR A 95 4.96 2.80 0.17
C THR A 95 3.46 2.97 0.43
N LEU A 96 2.69 3.33 -0.59
CA LEU A 96 1.23 3.46 -0.50
C LEU A 96 0.55 2.13 -0.11
N SER A 97 1.02 1.01 -0.69
CA SER A 97 0.47 -0.33 -0.42
C SER A 97 0.63 -0.80 1.02
N VAL A 98 1.73 -0.41 1.69
CA VAL A 98 1.96 -0.70 3.11
C VAL A 98 1.34 0.38 4.00
N PHE A 99 1.29 1.63 3.54
CA PHE A 99 0.77 2.75 4.32
C PHE A 99 -0.72 2.62 4.64
N TYR A 100 -1.57 2.27 3.67
CA TYR A 100 -3.02 2.12 3.93
C TYR A 100 -3.35 1.13 5.07
N PRO A 101 -2.88 -0.13 5.05
CA PRO A 101 -3.16 -1.07 6.13
C PRO A 101 -2.47 -0.70 7.45
N GLU A 102 -1.30 -0.06 7.43
CA GLU A 102 -0.59 0.33 8.65
C GLU A 102 -1.19 1.57 9.33
N SER A 103 -1.69 2.53 8.54
CA SER A 103 -2.31 3.75 9.04
C SER A 103 -3.79 3.58 9.41
N GLY A 104 -4.40 2.45 9.02
CA GLY A 104 -5.85 2.23 9.16
C GLY A 104 -6.69 3.09 8.23
N LEU A 105 -6.07 3.80 7.28
CA LEU A 105 -6.75 4.61 6.28
C LEU A 105 -7.33 3.69 5.20
N SER A 106 -8.64 3.71 5.00
CA SER A 106 -9.28 3.03 3.86
C SER A 106 -9.30 3.95 2.65
N LYS A 107 -9.09 3.40 1.45
CA LYS A 107 -9.15 4.16 0.19
C LYS A 107 -10.46 4.95 0.02
N ASP A 108 -11.57 4.43 0.54
CA ASP A 108 -12.89 5.06 0.46
C ASP A 108 -13.14 6.16 1.50
N LYS A 109 -12.20 6.39 2.43
CA LYS A 109 -12.32 7.38 3.53
C LYS A 109 -11.18 8.41 3.51
N VAL A 110 -10.55 8.60 2.35
CA VAL A 110 -9.54 9.64 2.18
C VAL A 110 -10.26 10.98 2.13
N PHE A 111 -9.87 11.92 2.99
CA PHE A 111 -10.42 13.26 2.99
C PHE A 111 -10.14 13.94 1.64
N THR A 112 -11.17 14.51 1.03
CA THR A 112 -10.98 15.38 -0.13
C THR A 112 -10.31 16.68 0.30
N LYS A 113 -9.77 17.41 -0.66
CA LYS A 113 -9.17 18.72 -0.40
C LYS A 113 -10.18 19.68 0.23
N GLU A 114 -11.43 19.64 -0.22
CA GLU A 114 -12.54 20.45 0.31
C GLU A 114 -12.82 20.08 1.77
N ASP A 115 -12.87 18.79 2.08
CA ASP A 115 -13.07 18.31 3.46
C ASP A 115 -11.94 18.79 4.39
N LEU A 116 -10.69 18.76 3.92
CA LEU A 116 -9.53 19.24 4.67
C LEU A 116 -9.58 20.75 4.92
N LEU A 117 -9.97 21.55 3.92
CA LEU A 117 -10.12 23.00 4.05
C LEU A 117 -11.21 23.35 5.08
N GLN A 118 -12.33 22.61 5.05
CA GLN A 118 -13.40 22.77 6.02
C GLN A 118 -12.98 22.35 7.43
N LEU A 119 -12.30 21.20 7.56
CA LEU A 119 -11.80 20.70 8.85
C LEU A 119 -10.81 21.67 9.50
N LEU A 120 -9.94 22.28 8.70
CA LEU A 120 -8.97 23.30 9.14
C LEU A 120 -9.58 24.70 9.29
N LYS A 121 -10.89 24.85 9.06
CA LYS A 121 -11.63 26.12 9.12
C LYS A 121 -11.01 27.22 8.25
N ILE A 122 -10.46 26.85 7.10
CA ILE A 122 -9.88 27.80 6.16
C ILE A 122 -11.03 28.45 5.38
N SER A 123 -11.22 29.75 5.60
CA SER A 123 -12.28 30.52 4.93
C SER A 123 -12.09 30.52 3.41
N PRO A 124 -13.17 30.34 2.62
CA PRO A 124 -13.15 30.51 1.16
C PRO A 124 -12.62 31.86 0.70
N GLU A 125 -12.78 32.90 1.53
CA GLU A 125 -12.33 34.25 1.20
C GLU A 125 -10.82 34.46 1.42
N SER A 126 -10.17 33.55 2.14
CA SER A 126 -8.75 33.65 2.42
C SER A 126 -7.91 33.50 1.15
N ASN A 127 -6.82 34.27 1.10
CA ASN A 127 -5.83 34.15 0.03
C ASN A 127 -5.27 32.72 -0.08
N LEU A 128 -5.16 32.01 1.04
CA LEU A 128 -4.72 30.62 1.10
C LEU A 128 -5.69 29.69 0.37
N TYR A 129 -6.99 29.77 0.67
CA TYR A 129 -8.02 28.97 -0.02
C TYR A 129 -7.98 29.21 -1.52
N LYS A 130 -7.95 30.47 -1.95
CA LYS A 130 -7.89 30.87 -3.37
C LYS A 130 -6.60 30.39 -4.05
N SER A 131 -5.47 30.36 -3.35
CA SER A 131 -4.20 29.85 -3.87
C SER A 131 -4.23 28.32 -4.04
N LEU A 132 -4.72 27.61 -3.02
CA LEU A 132 -4.85 26.16 -3.05
C LEU A 132 -5.83 25.71 -4.15
N ASN A 133 -6.92 26.44 -4.39
CA ASN A 133 -7.86 26.14 -5.49
C ASN A 133 -7.30 26.41 -6.88
N ARG A 134 -6.45 27.43 -7.06
CA ARG A 134 -5.84 27.71 -8.37
C ARG A 134 -4.92 26.60 -8.88
N LYS A 135 -4.19 25.91 -7.99
CA LYS A 135 -3.29 24.82 -8.39
C LYS A 135 -4.01 23.56 -8.89
N ALA A 136 -5.29 23.37 -8.55
CA ALA A 136 -6.07 22.20 -8.97
C ALA A 136 -6.49 22.24 -10.45
N HIS A 137 -6.47 23.43 -11.10
CA HIS A 137 -6.87 23.60 -12.50
C HIS A 137 -5.71 23.54 -13.52
N ARG A 138 -4.50 23.17 -13.09
CA ARG A 138 -3.42 22.83 -14.03
C ARG A 138 -3.37 21.31 -14.22
N LYS A 139 -4.23 20.80 -15.09
CA LYS A 139 -4.05 19.53 -15.80
C LYS A 139 -4.39 19.75 -17.26
#